data_AF-A0A6G0KHY6-F1
#
_entry.id   AF-A0A6G0KHY6-F1
#
_cell.length_a   1.000
_cell.length_b   1.000
_cell.length_c   1.000
_cell.angle_alpha   90.00
_cell.angle_beta   90.00
_cell.angle_gamma   90.00
#
_symmetry.space_group_name_H-M   'P 1'
#
loop_
_entity.id
_entity.type
_entity.pdbx_description
1 polymer ?
#
loop_
_entity_poly.entity_id
_entity_poly.type
_entity_poly.pdbx_seq_one_letter_code
_entity_poly.pdbx_strand_id
1 'polypeptide(L)'
;MKYMDSLRSLSDHCRIETEVNLQTVAEAYGLRTPPIEANNNEVDVAQVAFLSKLATSSGLPLPDFVRLVRGQTDADPRPNKDLYEFPRPHNPAVHELWHRWNDVIAHGVVPEWLPTRPGQQQGRSSNHTSINDHLPKVWQHIRKGQRDGRYLVVQAELLEQWPEVFVSPVGVVDKAGADGPDIRLINDYSFPEGSSVNDFTDQTNWPEITYNPPGDIARRIFNLRRDHPRAQIMLMLGDVAGAFRHVPFHADHVQMFAFVIGDLLVIDLACGFGWCGSPAWYFVPGALIND
;
A
#
# COMPACT_ATOMS: atom_id res chain seq x y z
N MET A 1 11.49 -18.05 -17.89
CA MET A 1 10.95 -19.21 -17.12
C MET A 1 11.77 -19.44 -15.85
N LYS A 2 13.07 -19.78 -15.90
CA LYS A 2 13.92 -19.98 -14.70
C LYS A 2 13.91 -18.83 -13.66
N TYR A 3 13.95 -17.57 -14.08
CA TYR A 3 13.91 -16.41 -13.16
C TYR A 3 12.58 -16.28 -12.40
N MET A 4 11.46 -16.60 -13.04
CA MET A 4 10.14 -16.53 -12.41
C MET A 4 9.99 -17.62 -11.33
N ASP A 5 10.52 -18.81 -11.58
CA ASP A 5 10.50 -19.91 -10.62
C ASP A 5 11.38 -19.59 -9.39
N SER A 6 12.53 -18.95 -9.60
CA SER A 6 13.40 -18.47 -8.51
C SER A 6 12.75 -17.37 -7.68
N LEU A 7 12.11 -16.38 -8.29
CA LEU A 7 11.41 -15.31 -7.56
C LEU A 7 10.22 -15.85 -6.76
N ARG A 8 9.47 -16.81 -7.32
CA ARG A 8 8.39 -17.50 -6.59
C ARG A 8 8.92 -18.26 -5.37
N SER A 9 10.01 -19.01 -5.55
CA SER A 9 10.63 -19.74 -4.43
C SER A 9 11.13 -18.82 -3.32
N LEU A 10 11.66 -17.64 -3.65
CA LEU A 10 12.10 -16.65 -2.67
C LEU A 10 10.90 -16.03 -1.94
N SER A 11 9.86 -15.65 -2.67
CA SER A 11 8.60 -15.13 -2.12
C SER A 11 7.98 -16.14 -1.14
N ASP A 12 7.88 -17.42 -1.52
CA ASP A 12 7.38 -18.48 -0.66
C ASP A 12 8.24 -18.67 0.59
N HIS A 13 9.57 -18.58 0.47
CA HIS A 13 10.48 -18.67 1.60
C HIS A 13 10.25 -17.53 2.61
N CYS A 14 10.23 -16.29 2.14
CA CYS A 14 9.97 -15.12 3.00
C CYS A 14 8.59 -15.18 3.66
N ARG A 15 7.57 -15.69 2.95
CA ARG A 15 6.24 -15.89 3.51
C ARG A 15 6.26 -16.89 4.67
N ILE A 16 6.90 -18.05 4.47
CA ILE A 16 7.03 -19.07 5.51
C ILE A 16 7.78 -18.51 6.73
N GLU A 17 8.88 -17.79 6.51
CA GLU A 17 9.65 -17.17 7.59
C GLU A 17 8.81 -16.17 8.39
N THR A 18 8.03 -15.33 7.70
CA THR A 18 7.10 -14.39 8.33
C THR A 18 6.05 -15.11 9.17
N GLU A 19 5.43 -16.17 8.63
CA GLU A 19 4.44 -16.98 9.34
C GLU A 19 5.03 -17.65 10.59
N VAL A 20 6.24 -18.21 10.50
CA VAL A 20 6.94 -18.86 11.62
C VAL A 20 7.31 -17.84 12.70
N ASN A 21 7.80 -16.66 12.32
CA ASN A 21 8.15 -15.62 13.28
C ASN A 21 6.91 -15.12 14.03
N LEU A 22 5.81 -14.87 13.30
CA LEU A 22 4.54 -14.45 13.89
C LEU A 22 3.98 -15.53 14.84
N GLN A 23 4.05 -16.80 14.44
CA GLN A 23 3.65 -17.93 15.27
C GLN A 23 4.50 -18.02 16.55
N THR A 24 5.82 -17.88 16.43
CA THR A 24 6.74 -17.94 17.58
C THR A 24 6.43 -16.85 18.61
N VAL A 25 6.20 -15.61 18.15
CA VAL A 25 5.80 -14.52 19.04
C VAL A 25 4.43 -14.80 19.65
N ALA A 26 3.47 -15.28 18.87
CA ALA A 26 2.14 -15.61 19.37
C ALA A 26 2.14 -16.70 20.45
N GLU A 27 2.97 -17.73 20.30
CA GLU A 27 3.11 -18.82 21.26
C GLU A 27 3.62 -18.34 22.63
N ALA A 28 4.49 -17.31 22.65
CA ALA A 28 4.94 -16.69 23.90
C ALA A 28 3.80 -16.07 24.72
N TYR A 29 2.69 -15.72 24.06
CA TYR A 29 1.46 -15.22 24.69
C TYR A 29 0.35 -16.27 24.77
N GLY A 30 0.66 -17.55 24.49
CA GLY A 30 -0.33 -18.64 24.52
C GLY A 30 -1.38 -18.56 23.40
N LEU A 31 -1.10 -17.80 22.33
CA LEU A 31 -1.96 -17.67 21.17
C LEU A 31 -1.53 -18.65 20.08
N ARG A 32 -2.47 -19.01 19.21
CA ARG A 32 -2.21 -19.85 18.03
C ARG A 32 -2.70 -19.11 16.79
N THR A 33 -1.92 -19.16 15.72
CA THR A 33 -2.36 -18.65 14.42
C THR A 33 -3.63 -19.40 13.97
N PRO A 34 -4.63 -18.67 13.44
CA PRO A 34 -5.81 -19.30 12.88
C PRO A 34 -5.46 -20.00 11.55
N PRO A 35 -6.29 -20.97 11.12
CA PRO A 35 -6.17 -21.52 9.78
C PRO A 35 -6.38 -20.42 8.73
N ILE A 36 -5.77 -20.58 7.56
CA ILE A 36 -5.97 -19.67 6.43
C ILE A 36 -7.44 -19.74 6.00
N GLU A 37 -8.13 -18.61 6.04
CA GLU A 37 -9.50 -18.51 5.53
C GLU A 37 -9.53 -18.63 4.01
N ALA A 38 -10.26 -19.61 3.49
CA ALA A 38 -10.39 -19.85 2.05
C ALA A 38 -11.40 -18.90 1.41
N ASN A 39 -12.33 -18.33 2.19
CA ASN A 39 -13.30 -17.37 1.71
C ASN A 39 -12.62 -16.04 1.36
N ASN A 40 -12.79 -15.62 0.11
CA ASN A 40 -12.29 -14.34 -0.41
C ASN A 40 -13.33 -13.22 -0.37
N ASN A 41 -14.59 -13.54 -0.01
CA ASN A 41 -15.70 -12.61 -0.11
C ASN A 41 -16.01 -11.86 1.20
N GLU A 42 -15.44 -12.29 2.31
CA GLU A 42 -15.69 -11.74 3.64
C GLU A 42 -14.38 -11.52 4.37
N VAL A 43 -14.33 -10.54 5.26
CA VAL A 43 -13.15 -10.28 6.11
C VAL A 43 -12.85 -11.53 6.93
N ASP A 44 -11.56 -11.89 7.03
CA ASP A 44 -11.13 -13.01 7.85
C ASP A 44 -11.14 -12.60 9.33
N VAL A 45 -12.29 -12.82 9.96
CA VAL A 45 -12.55 -12.47 11.37
C VAL A 45 -11.67 -13.24 12.35
N ALA A 46 -11.24 -14.46 11.99
CA ALA A 46 -10.34 -15.24 12.82
C ALA A 46 -8.96 -14.60 12.86
N GLN A 47 -8.45 -14.17 11.71
CA GLN A 47 -7.20 -13.42 11.63
C GLN A 47 -7.29 -12.06 12.32
N VAL A 48 -8.39 -11.33 12.16
CA VAL A 48 -8.64 -10.08 12.90
C VAL A 48 -8.59 -10.31 14.41
N ALA A 49 -9.32 -11.31 14.91
CA ALA A 49 -9.36 -11.62 16.34
C ALA A 49 -7.99 -12.05 16.87
N PHE A 50 -7.25 -12.84 16.09
CA PHE A 50 -5.90 -13.27 16.42
C PHE A 50 -4.93 -12.09 16.51
N LEU A 51 -4.83 -11.27 15.46
CA LEU A 51 -3.92 -10.12 15.43
C LEU A 51 -4.28 -9.09 16.49
N SER A 52 -5.56 -8.87 16.75
CA SER A 52 -6.00 -7.94 17.78
C SER A 52 -5.59 -8.42 19.17
N LYS A 53 -5.83 -9.69 19.50
CA LYS A 53 -5.37 -10.28 20.77
C LYS A 53 -3.86 -10.26 20.90
N LEU A 54 -3.13 -10.53 19.82
CA LEU A 54 -1.66 -10.50 19.83
C LEU A 54 -1.14 -9.08 20.06
N ALA A 55 -1.72 -8.07 19.42
CA ALA A 55 -1.37 -6.67 19.63
C ALA A 55 -1.63 -6.24 21.09
N THR A 56 -2.81 -6.57 21.63
CA THR A 56 -3.15 -6.27 23.02
C THR A 56 -2.26 -7.00 24.02
N SER A 57 -1.99 -8.29 23.79
CA SER A 57 -1.19 -9.11 24.73
C SER A 57 0.29 -8.75 24.70
N SER A 58 0.81 -8.41 23.51
CA SER A 58 2.22 -8.02 23.36
C SER A 58 2.49 -6.59 23.82
N GLY A 59 1.49 -5.71 23.79
CA GLY A 59 1.64 -4.30 24.14
C GLY A 59 2.60 -3.55 23.21
N LEU A 60 2.88 -4.10 22.03
CA LEU A 60 3.81 -3.50 21.08
C LEU A 60 3.29 -2.15 20.59
N PRO A 61 4.18 -1.15 20.44
CA PRO A 61 3.90 0.04 19.65
C PRO A 61 3.51 -0.35 18.22
N LEU A 62 2.63 0.43 17.58
CA LEU A 62 2.13 0.11 16.24
C LEU A 62 3.25 -0.16 15.22
N PRO A 63 4.34 0.64 15.14
CA PRO A 63 5.39 0.37 14.18
C PRO A 63 6.07 -0.99 14.38
N ASP A 64 6.30 -1.40 15.62
CA ASP A 64 6.94 -2.68 15.93
C ASP A 64 5.99 -3.86 15.65
N PHE A 65 4.70 -3.67 15.93
CA PHE A 65 3.68 -4.65 15.56
C PHE A 65 3.57 -4.82 14.04
N VAL A 66 3.67 -3.72 13.28
CA VAL A 66 3.67 -3.75 11.80
C VAL A 66 4.91 -4.44 11.26
N ARG A 67 6.10 -4.17 11.83
CA ARG A 67 7.34 -4.88 11.49
C ARG A 67 7.19 -6.39 11.72
N LEU A 68 6.62 -6.79 12.86
CA LEU A 68 6.35 -8.18 13.17
C LEU A 68 5.43 -8.83 12.12
N VAL A 69 4.29 -8.19 11.79
CA VAL A 69 3.32 -8.72 10.82
C VAL A 69 3.91 -8.82 9.41
N ARG A 70 4.82 -7.92 9.03
CA ARG A 70 5.51 -7.93 7.73
C ARG A 70 6.75 -8.84 7.69
N GLY A 71 7.16 -9.42 8.83
CA GLY A 71 8.40 -10.18 8.92
C GLY A 71 9.66 -9.32 8.69
N GLN A 72 9.63 -8.05 9.08
CA GLN A 72 10.81 -7.18 9.04
C GLN A 72 11.78 -7.57 10.16
N THR A 73 13.03 -7.84 9.80
CA THR A 73 14.12 -8.20 10.71
C THR A 73 15.36 -7.39 10.39
N ASP A 74 16.38 -7.43 11.25
CA ASP A 74 17.67 -6.80 10.95
C ASP A 74 18.36 -7.42 9.71
N ALA A 75 18.10 -8.70 9.44
CA ALA A 75 18.65 -9.40 8.29
C ALA A 75 17.88 -9.09 6.99
N ASP A 76 16.56 -8.87 7.08
CA ASP A 76 15.72 -8.46 5.97
C ASP A 76 14.75 -7.35 6.42
N PRO A 77 15.16 -6.07 6.28
CA PRO A 77 14.36 -4.94 6.75
C PRO A 77 13.19 -4.61 5.81
N ARG A 78 13.12 -5.25 4.63
CA ARG A 78 12.18 -4.87 3.56
C ARG A 78 10.74 -5.02 4.04
N PRO A 79 9.89 -3.99 3.89
CA PRO A 79 8.48 -4.07 4.28
C PRO A 79 7.63 -4.89 3.30
N ASN A 80 8.08 -5.04 2.05
CA ASN A 80 7.48 -5.94 1.07
C ASN A 80 8.54 -6.94 0.60
N LYS A 81 8.36 -8.22 0.97
CA LYS A 81 9.32 -9.30 0.70
C LYS A 81 9.44 -9.68 -0.77
N ASP A 82 8.47 -9.25 -1.58
CA ASP A 82 8.46 -9.47 -3.02
C ASP A 82 9.20 -8.38 -3.81
N LEU A 83 9.65 -7.30 -3.17
CA LEU A 83 10.43 -6.25 -3.81
C LEU A 83 11.93 -6.47 -3.66
N TYR A 84 12.68 -6.31 -4.75
CA TYR A 84 14.13 -6.53 -4.80
C TYR A 84 14.82 -5.31 -5.40
N GLU A 85 15.93 -4.93 -4.80
CA GLU A 85 16.74 -3.79 -5.24
C GLU A 85 17.14 -3.92 -6.70
N PHE A 86 17.10 -2.79 -7.40
CA PHE A 86 17.55 -2.73 -8.77
C PHE A 86 19.08 -2.61 -8.83
N PRO A 87 19.72 -3.26 -9.81
CA PRO A 87 21.12 -3.00 -10.09
C PRO A 87 21.30 -1.55 -10.56
N ARG A 88 22.47 -0.98 -10.28
CA ARG A 88 22.76 0.40 -10.65
C ARG A 88 22.63 0.59 -12.18
N PRO A 89 21.81 1.55 -12.65
CA PRO A 89 21.65 1.81 -14.08
C PRO A 89 22.89 2.48 -14.67
N HIS A 90 23.11 2.27 -15.98
CA HIS A 90 24.24 2.86 -16.70
C HIS A 90 24.06 4.36 -16.91
N ASN A 91 22.82 4.81 -17.13
CA ASN A 91 22.49 6.22 -17.35
C ASN A 91 22.59 7.01 -16.04
N PRO A 92 23.51 7.99 -15.93
CA PRO A 92 23.64 8.80 -14.72
C PRO A 92 22.42 9.66 -14.41
N ALA A 93 21.61 10.00 -15.42
CA ALA A 93 20.44 10.86 -15.25
C ALA A 93 19.36 10.25 -14.34
N VAL A 94 19.34 8.92 -14.19
CA VAL A 94 18.36 8.22 -13.34
C VAL A 94 18.95 7.71 -12.02
N HIS A 95 20.21 8.06 -11.69
CA HIS A 95 20.87 7.58 -10.46
C HIS A 95 20.13 8.03 -9.20
N GLU A 96 19.61 9.25 -9.18
CA GLU A 96 18.85 9.77 -8.03
C GLU A 96 17.54 8.98 -7.83
N LEU A 97 16.78 8.74 -8.90
CA LEU A 97 15.58 7.90 -8.86
C LEU A 97 15.89 6.46 -8.45
N TRP A 98 17.00 5.91 -8.93
CA TRP A 98 17.47 4.57 -8.58
C TRP A 98 17.76 4.45 -7.08
N HIS A 99 18.49 5.42 -6.51
CA HIS A 99 18.74 5.48 -5.07
C HIS A 99 17.44 5.56 -4.29
N ARG A 100 16.54 6.50 -4.64
CA ARG A 100 15.24 6.65 -3.98
C ARG A 100 14.41 5.36 -4.02
N TRP A 101 14.39 4.65 -5.15
CA TRP A 101 13.61 3.42 -5.25
C TRP A 101 14.21 2.28 -4.41
N ASN A 102 15.53 2.11 -4.42
CA ASN A 102 16.17 1.11 -3.57
C ASN A 102 15.96 1.41 -2.08
N ASP A 103 15.96 2.69 -1.68
CA ASP A 103 15.60 3.09 -0.31
C ASP A 103 14.15 2.71 0.03
N VAL A 104 13.21 2.92 -0.90
CA VAL A 104 11.80 2.48 -0.73
C VAL A 104 11.69 0.95 -0.67
N ILE A 105 12.50 0.19 -1.39
CA ILE A 105 12.52 -1.27 -1.30
C ILE A 105 13.01 -1.72 0.08
N ALA A 106 14.10 -1.12 0.55
CA ALA A 106 14.73 -1.49 1.81
C ALA A 106 13.89 -1.12 3.03
N HIS A 107 13.22 0.03 2.99
CA HIS A 107 12.62 0.65 4.17
C HIS A 107 11.13 1.02 4.00
N GLY A 108 10.66 1.16 2.77
CA GLY A 108 9.36 1.74 2.45
C GLY A 108 9.44 3.25 2.34
N VAL A 109 8.36 3.85 1.82
CA VAL A 109 8.22 5.31 1.74
C VAL A 109 8.20 5.89 3.14
N VAL A 110 9.06 6.89 3.37
CA VAL A 110 9.10 7.73 4.57
C VAL A 110 8.48 9.07 4.21
N PRO A 111 7.19 9.32 4.50
CA PRO A 111 6.57 10.60 4.23
C PRO A 111 7.13 11.67 5.17
N GLU A 112 7.35 12.86 4.63
CA GLU A 112 7.69 14.05 5.40
C GLU A 112 6.40 14.77 5.85
N TRP A 113 6.44 15.36 7.05
CA TRP A 113 5.26 15.94 7.69
C TRP A 113 5.53 17.38 8.11
N LEU A 114 4.56 18.26 7.87
CA LEU A 114 4.63 19.66 8.28
C LEU A 114 4.63 19.78 9.82
N PRO A 115 5.29 20.81 10.39
CA PRO A 115 5.33 21.04 11.84
C PRO A 115 3.95 21.27 12.49
N THR A 116 2.95 21.62 11.67
CA THR A 116 1.55 21.80 12.08
C THR A 116 0.82 20.49 12.37
N ARG A 117 1.40 19.34 11.99
CA ARG A 117 0.81 18.01 12.25
C ARG A 117 0.74 17.74 13.76
N PRO A 118 -0.45 17.45 14.32
CA PRO A 118 -0.55 17.09 15.73
C PRO A 118 -0.06 15.66 15.97
N GLY A 119 0.43 15.38 17.19
CA GLY A 119 0.85 14.02 17.57
C GLY A 119 -0.31 13.06 17.81
N GLN A 120 -1.52 13.58 18.02
CA GLN A 120 -2.76 12.82 18.19
C GLN A 120 -3.91 13.54 17.49
N GLN A 121 -4.81 12.76 16.89
CA GLN A 121 -5.98 13.30 16.21
C GLN A 121 -7.01 13.79 17.25
N GLN A 122 -7.41 15.06 17.17
CA GLN A 122 -8.34 15.65 18.14
C GLN A 122 -9.81 15.27 17.92
N GLY A 123 -10.19 14.97 16.67
CA GLY A 123 -11.55 14.61 16.31
C GLY A 123 -11.58 13.75 15.07
N ARG A 124 -12.55 12.84 15.00
CA ARG A 124 -12.73 11.91 13.89
C ARG A 124 -13.95 12.31 13.08
N SER A 125 -13.76 12.41 11.78
CA SER A 125 -14.87 12.62 10.84
C SER A 125 -15.55 11.30 10.53
N SER A 126 -16.87 11.32 10.41
CA SER A 126 -17.63 10.14 9.98
C SER A 126 -17.30 9.77 8.54
N ASN A 127 -17.40 8.48 8.24
CA ASN A 127 -17.32 7.99 6.87
C ASN A 127 -18.41 8.61 5.98
N HIS A 128 -18.12 8.69 4.69
CA HIS A 128 -19.07 9.14 3.69
C HIS A 128 -20.25 8.18 3.58
N THR A 129 -21.45 8.72 3.41
CA THR A 129 -22.69 7.93 3.34
C THR A 129 -22.74 6.96 2.16
N SER A 130 -21.90 7.18 1.14
CA SER A 130 -21.81 6.30 -0.03
C SER A 130 -21.46 4.86 0.31
N ILE A 131 -20.81 4.59 1.45
CA ILE A 131 -20.47 3.21 1.86
C ILE A 131 -21.70 2.37 2.17
N ASN A 132 -22.77 2.98 2.68
CA ASN A 132 -23.91 2.26 3.26
C ASN A 132 -24.57 1.31 2.27
N ASP A 133 -24.66 1.70 1.00
CA ASP A 133 -25.29 0.91 -0.06
C ASP A 133 -24.34 -0.15 -0.67
N HIS A 134 -23.06 -0.15 -0.27
CA HIS A 134 -22.00 -0.96 -0.89
C HIS A 134 -21.21 -1.83 0.12
N LEU A 135 -21.68 -1.96 1.36
CA LEU A 135 -20.98 -2.69 2.44
C LEU A 135 -20.44 -4.07 2.03
N PRO A 136 -21.20 -4.96 1.36
CA PRO A 136 -20.66 -6.27 0.96
C PRO A 136 -19.38 -6.17 0.12
N LYS A 137 -19.30 -5.21 -0.80
CA LYS A 137 -18.11 -5.01 -1.63
C LYS A 137 -16.98 -4.32 -0.88
N VAL A 138 -17.31 -3.45 0.07
CA VAL A 138 -16.31 -2.85 0.97
C VAL A 138 -15.62 -3.94 1.77
N TRP A 139 -16.38 -4.92 2.29
CA TRP A 139 -15.82 -6.08 2.98
C TRP A 139 -14.94 -6.95 2.07
N GLN A 140 -15.36 -7.19 0.82
CA GLN A 140 -14.54 -7.89 -0.18
C GLN A 140 -13.22 -7.14 -0.46
N HIS A 141 -13.26 -5.82 -0.56
CA HIS A 141 -12.07 -4.99 -0.77
C HIS A 141 -11.12 -5.06 0.43
N ILE A 142 -11.64 -4.96 1.66
CA ILE A 142 -10.85 -5.13 2.89
C ILE A 142 -10.24 -6.52 2.95
N ARG A 143 -11.02 -7.58 2.67
CA ARG A 143 -10.52 -8.96 2.63
C ARG A 143 -9.38 -9.12 1.63
N LYS A 144 -9.52 -8.56 0.42
CA LYS A 144 -8.45 -8.57 -0.58
C LYS A 144 -7.20 -7.87 -0.06
N GLY A 145 -7.33 -6.70 0.57
CA GLY A 145 -6.20 -5.98 1.15
C GLY A 145 -5.52 -6.73 2.30
N GLN A 146 -6.31 -7.38 3.15
CA GLN A 146 -5.84 -8.23 4.24
C GLN A 146 -5.03 -9.42 3.71
N ARG A 147 -5.58 -10.15 2.73
CA ARG A 147 -4.92 -11.31 2.11
C ARG A 147 -3.64 -10.93 1.38
N ASP A 148 -3.68 -9.81 0.66
CA ASP A 148 -2.54 -9.36 -0.15
C ASP A 148 -1.48 -8.62 0.70
N GLY A 149 -1.59 -8.63 2.05
CA GLY A 149 -0.62 -8.00 2.96
C GLY A 149 -0.60 -6.47 2.92
N ARG A 150 -1.61 -5.84 2.28
CA ARG A 150 -1.71 -4.39 2.10
C ARG A 150 -2.38 -3.69 3.27
N TYR A 151 -3.17 -4.42 4.04
CA TYR A 151 -3.87 -3.93 5.22
C TYR A 151 -3.49 -4.70 6.45
N LEU A 152 -3.22 -3.98 7.53
CA LEU A 152 -3.38 -4.52 8.88
C LEU A 152 -4.84 -4.28 9.29
N VAL A 153 -5.60 -5.36 9.50
CA VAL A 153 -7.00 -5.30 9.92
C VAL A 153 -7.11 -5.87 11.32
N VAL A 154 -7.56 -5.03 12.26
CA VAL A 154 -7.67 -5.36 13.68
C VAL A 154 -8.94 -4.71 14.26
N GLN A 155 -9.24 -5.02 15.53
CA GLN A 155 -10.36 -4.45 16.25
C GLN A 155 -10.12 -2.96 16.57
N ALA A 156 -11.16 -2.14 16.43
CA ALA A 156 -11.08 -0.68 16.57
C ALA A 156 -10.73 -0.21 17.99
N GLU A 157 -10.93 -1.07 18.99
CA GLU A 157 -10.53 -0.83 20.38
C GLU A 157 -9.00 -0.64 20.52
N LEU A 158 -8.19 -1.13 19.59
CA LEU A 158 -6.74 -0.87 19.59
C LEU A 158 -6.38 0.61 19.38
N LEU A 159 -7.33 1.47 19.01
CA LEU A 159 -7.12 2.91 19.04
C LEU A 159 -6.88 3.45 20.46
N GLU A 160 -7.27 2.72 21.51
CA GLU A 160 -6.90 3.05 22.89
C GLU A 160 -5.42 2.77 23.16
N GLN A 161 -4.88 1.71 22.55
CA GLN A 161 -3.46 1.34 22.65
C GLN A 161 -2.57 2.18 21.73
N TRP A 162 -3.08 2.58 20.55
CA TRP A 162 -2.38 3.37 19.55
C TRP A 162 -3.09 4.72 19.31
N PRO A 163 -3.09 5.63 20.31
CA PRO A 163 -3.79 6.91 20.21
C PRO A 163 -3.20 7.86 19.15
N GLU A 164 -2.02 7.56 18.62
CA GLU A 164 -1.35 8.29 17.52
C GLU A 164 -1.96 7.99 16.14
N VAL A 165 -2.82 6.99 16.01
CA VAL A 165 -3.44 6.62 14.73
C VAL A 165 -4.42 7.70 14.27
N PHE A 166 -4.19 8.22 13.06
CA PHE A 166 -5.10 9.09 12.36
C PHE A 166 -6.10 8.28 11.55
N VAL A 167 -7.38 8.49 11.85
CA VAL A 167 -8.50 7.86 11.16
C VAL A 167 -9.10 8.86 10.17
N SER A 168 -8.96 8.56 8.89
CA SER A 168 -9.58 9.32 7.79
C SER A 168 -10.94 8.72 7.42
N PRO A 169 -11.90 9.56 6.98
CA PRO A 169 -13.12 9.06 6.37
C PRO A 169 -12.82 8.19 5.17
N VAL A 170 -13.69 7.22 4.93
CA VAL A 170 -13.72 6.48 3.68
C VAL A 170 -15.00 6.74 2.93
N GLY A 171 -14.93 6.57 1.61
CA GLY A 171 -16.08 6.59 0.71
C GLY A 171 -15.91 5.57 -0.41
N VAL A 172 -16.99 5.28 -1.11
CA VAL A 172 -16.96 4.45 -2.31
C VAL A 172 -17.32 5.26 -3.56
N VAL A 173 -16.74 4.86 -4.68
CA VAL A 173 -17.06 5.37 -6.01
C VAL A 173 -17.29 4.18 -6.94
N ASP A 174 -18.34 4.23 -7.75
CA ASP A 174 -18.59 3.21 -8.76
C ASP A 174 -17.49 3.21 -9.83
N LYS A 175 -17.01 2.01 -10.16
CA LYS A 175 -16.02 1.84 -11.21
C LYS A 175 -16.70 1.74 -12.56
N ALA A 176 -16.53 2.78 -13.39
CA ALA A 176 -17.00 2.76 -14.75
C ALA A 176 -16.33 1.64 -15.57
N GLY A 177 -17.12 0.93 -16.39
CA GLY A 177 -16.63 -0.07 -17.35
C GLY A 177 -16.26 -1.44 -16.78
N ALA A 178 -16.69 -1.77 -15.55
CA ALA A 178 -16.57 -3.12 -15.01
C ALA A 178 -17.70 -4.04 -15.52
N ASP A 179 -17.42 -5.34 -15.63
CA ASP A 179 -18.42 -6.37 -15.91
C ASP A 179 -19.30 -6.60 -14.66
N GLY A 180 -20.25 -5.69 -14.47
CA GLY A 180 -21.12 -5.64 -13.29
C GLY A 180 -20.75 -4.50 -12.34
N PRO A 181 -21.54 -4.31 -11.27
CA PRO A 181 -21.32 -3.22 -10.36
C PRO A 181 -20.04 -3.52 -9.56
N ASP A 182 -19.02 -2.68 -9.69
CA ASP A 182 -17.74 -2.75 -8.99
C ASP A 182 -17.47 -1.39 -8.34
N ILE A 183 -16.72 -1.36 -7.24
CA ILE A 183 -16.46 -0.12 -6.48
C ILE A 183 -14.96 0.14 -6.33
N ARG A 184 -14.62 1.38 -6.05
CA ARG A 184 -13.34 1.78 -5.48
C ARG A 184 -13.58 2.30 -4.08
N LEU A 185 -13.00 1.65 -3.08
CA LEU A 185 -12.89 2.21 -1.73
C LEU A 185 -11.78 3.26 -1.74
N ILE A 186 -12.10 4.47 -1.30
CA ILE A 186 -11.21 5.63 -1.30
C ILE A 186 -11.10 6.13 0.14
N ASN A 187 -9.86 6.28 0.61
CA ASN A 187 -9.55 7.02 1.82
C ASN A 187 -9.57 8.51 1.50
N ASP A 188 -10.39 9.27 2.21
CA ASP A 188 -10.44 10.71 2.07
C ASP A 188 -9.37 11.36 2.93
N TYR A 189 -8.13 11.25 2.47
CA TYR A 189 -6.97 11.86 3.10
C TYR A 189 -6.92 13.38 2.94
N SER A 190 -7.89 14.00 2.27
CA SER A 190 -8.03 15.46 2.13
C SER A 190 -9.12 16.04 3.05
N PHE A 191 -9.75 15.22 3.89
CA PHE A 191 -10.80 15.66 4.82
C PHE A 191 -10.42 15.38 6.28
N PRO A 192 -10.78 16.29 7.22
CA PRO A 192 -11.32 17.63 6.98
C PRO A 192 -10.23 18.61 6.51
N GLU A 193 -10.63 19.59 5.69
CA GLU A 193 -9.73 20.62 5.16
C GLU A 193 -8.99 21.36 6.30
N GLY A 194 -7.70 21.57 6.13
CA GLY A 194 -6.80 22.19 7.11
C GLY A 194 -6.36 21.27 8.25
N SER A 195 -6.84 20.02 8.28
CA SER A 195 -6.49 19.04 9.32
C SER A 195 -6.49 17.60 8.84
N SER A 196 -6.35 17.41 7.53
CA SER A 196 -6.28 16.11 6.88
C SER A 196 -4.84 15.60 6.74
N VAL A 197 -4.69 14.32 6.41
CA VAL A 197 -3.36 13.71 6.16
C VAL A 197 -2.62 14.45 5.05
N ASN A 198 -3.32 14.85 3.98
CA ASN A 198 -2.75 15.60 2.87
C ASN A 198 -2.37 17.03 3.27
N ASP A 199 -3.12 17.68 4.15
CA ASP A 199 -2.76 19.01 4.67
C ASP A 199 -1.51 18.98 5.55
N PHE A 200 -1.25 17.84 6.19
CA PHE A 200 -0.05 17.63 7.01
C PHE A 200 1.14 17.08 6.24
N THR A 201 0.97 16.64 5.00
CA THR A 201 2.07 16.05 4.22
C THR A 201 2.94 17.15 3.63
N ASP A 202 4.25 17.08 3.86
CA ASP A 202 5.22 17.95 3.20
C ASP A 202 5.50 17.43 1.78
N GLN A 203 5.40 18.33 0.81
CA GLN A 203 5.50 18.04 -0.63
C GLN A 203 6.82 18.49 -1.26
N THR A 204 7.74 19.05 -0.46
CA THR A 204 8.94 19.72 -0.97
C THR A 204 9.99 18.78 -1.53
N ASN A 205 10.07 17.53 -1.06
CA ASN A 205 11.11 16.57 -1.43
C ASN A 205 10.60 15.36 -2.22
N TRP A 206 9.51 15.49 -2.97
CA TRP A 206 8.99 14.37 -3.74
C TRP A 206 9.75 14.13 -5.05
N PRO A 207 9.76 12.88 -5.56
CA PRO A 207 10.27 12.61 -6.90
C PRO A 207 9.51 13.43 -7.96
N GLU A 208 10.24 14.06 -8.88
CA GLU A 208 9.63 14.80 -9.99
C GLU A 208 8.93 13.83 -10.94
N ILE A 209 7.66 14.10 -11.23
CA ILE A 209 6.88 13.31 -12.20
C ILE A 209 7.04 13.95 -13.58
N THR A 210 7.53 13.16 -14.53
CA THR A 210 7.57 13.56 -15.94
C THR A 210 6.83 12.56 -16.81
N TYR A 211 6.10 13.02 -17.82
CA TYR A 211 5.41 12.16 -18.77
C TYR A 211 5.69 12.62 -20.19
N ASN A 212 5.77 11.66 -21.11
CA ASN A 212 5.82 11.98 -22.53
C ASN A 212 4.50 12.65 -22.90
N PRO A 213 4.49 13.90 -23.39
CA PRO A 213 3.26 14.58 -23.75
C PRO A 213 2.54 13.80 -24.87
N PRO A 214 1.20 13.87 -24.96
CA PRO A 214 0.45 13.17 -26.00
C PRO A 214 0.96 13.44 -27.43
N GLY A 215 1.51 14.65 -27.66
CA GLY A 215 2.14 15.02 -28.92
C GLY A 215 3.37 14.19 -29.28
N ASP A 216 4.13 13.69 -28.31
CA ASP A 216 5.31 12.84 -28.56
C ASP A 216 4.89 11.46 -29.03
N ILE A 217 3.86 10.90 -28.40
CA ILE A 217 3.26 9.63 -28.82
C ILE A 217 2.68 9.76 -30.23
N ALA A 218 1.92 10.83 -30.50
CA ALA A 218 1.35 11.09 -31.82
C ALA A 218 2.43 11.27 -32.89
N ARG A 219 3.50 12.03 -32.59
CA ARG A 219 4.65 12.20 -33.49
C ARG A 219 5.37 10.88 -33.76
N ARG A 220 5.55 10.03 -32.75
CA ARG A 220 6.14 8.70 -32.92
C ARG A 220 5.30 7.83 -33.84
N ILE A 221 3.98 7.79 -33.65
CA ILE A 221 3.07 7.05 -34.52
C ILE A 221 3.13 7.58 -35.97
N PHE A 222 3.12 8.90 -36.15
CA PHE A 222 3.21 9.54 -37.46
C PHE A 222 4.53 9.19 -38.17
N ASN A 223 5.66 9.31 -37.48
CA ASN A 223 6.97 8.98 -38.04
C ASN A 223 7.06 7.50 -38.44
N LEU A 224 6.59 6.59 -37.57
CA LEU A 224 6.54 5.16 -37.90
C LEU A 224 5.68 4.89 -39.15
N ARG A 225 4.56 5.59 -39.31
CA ARG A 225 3.70 5.46 -40.50
C ARG A 225 4.35 6.00 -41.76
N ARG A 226 5.06 7.12 -41.65
CA ARG A 226 5.81 7.69 -42.77
C ARG A 226 6.93 6.76 -43.22
N ASP A 227 7.69 6.21 -42.27
CA ASP A 227 8.91 5.44 -42.55
C ASP A 227 8.59 3.98 -42.92
N HIS A 228 7.43 3.47 -42.48
CA HIS A 228 6.93 2.12 -42.82
C HIS A 228 5.48 2.15 -43.34
N PRO A 229 5.22 2.69 -44.55
CA PRO A 229 3.86 2.96 -45.03
C PRO A 229 2.91 1.75 -45.07
N ARG A 230 3.48 0.57 -45.35
CA ARG A 230 2.74 -0.70 -45.50
C ARG A 230 2.82 -1.61 -44.28
N ALA A 231 3.59 -1.22 -43.25
CA ALA A 231 3.67 -2.02 -42.03
C ALA A 231 2.43 -1.78 -41.15
N GLN A 232 2.02 -2.82 -40.45
CA GLN A 232 1.05 -2.69 -39.37
C GLN A 232 1.77 -2.09 -38.15
N ILE A 233 1.27 -0.97 -37.66
CA ILE A 233 1.79 -0.31 -36.46
C ILE A 233 0.89 -0.72 -35.30
N MET A 234 1.48 -1.36 -34.30
CA MET A 234 0.78 -1.85 -33.11
C MET A 234 1.24 -1.05 -31.89
N LEU A 235 0.30 -0.72 -31.00
CA LEU A 235 0.57 -0.10 -29.70
C LEU A 235 0.38 -1.16 -28.61
N MET A 236 1.40 -1.32 -27.76
CA MET A 236 1.28 -2.12 -26.55
C MET A 236 0.83 -1.21 -25.42
N LEU A 237 -0.27 -1.58 -24.77
CA LEU A 237 -0.79 -0.93 -23.59
C LEU A 237 -0.73 -1.93 -22.43
N GLY A 238 -0.22 -1.49 -21.29
CA GLY A 238 -0.20 -2.25 -20.06
C GLY A 238 -0.79 -1.42 -18.93
N ASP A 239 -1.59 -2.05 -18.07
CA ASP A 239 -2.08 -1.46 -16.82
C ASP A 239 -1.56 -2.31 -15.66
N VAL A 240 -1.13 -1.65 -14.59
CA VAL A 240 -0.70 -2.31 -13.35
C VAL A 240 -1.83 -2.19 -12.36
N ALA A 241 -2.56 -3.29 -12.20
CA ALA A 241 -3.67 -3.35 -11.26
C ALA A 241 -3.21 -3.00 -9.84
N GLY A 242 -3.85 -1.97 -9.26
CA GLY A 242 -3.53 -1.50 -7.92
C GLY A 242 -2.14 -0.88 -7.78
N ALA A 243 -1.56 -0.34 -8.86
CA ALA A 243 -0.29 0.40 -8.93
C ALA A 243 0.29 0.89 -7.59
N PHE A 244 -0.38 1.84 -6.93
CA PHE A 244 0.10 2.45 -5.68
C PHE A 244 0.30 1.46 -4.54
N ARG A 245 -0.50 0.39 -4.49
CA ARG A 245 -0.46 -0.64 -3.45
C ARG A 245 0.79 -1.51 -3.49
N HIS A 246 1.61 -1.39 -4.54
CA HIS A 246 2.92 -2.05 -4.62
C HIS A 246 4.03 -1.25 -3.94
N VAL A 247 3.75 0.00 -3.52
CA VAL A 247 4.70 0.89 -2.86
C VAL A 247 4.45 0.87 -1.35
N PRO A 248 5.26 0.17 -0.55
CA PRO A 248 5.03 0.03 0.89
C PRO A 248 5.37 1.31 1.64
N PHE A 249 4.65 1.58 2.74
CA PHE A 249 5.03 2.62 3.69
C PHE A 249 6.01 2.09 4.73
N HIS A 250 6.92 2.95 5.19
CA HIS A 250 7.73 2.67 6.36
C HIS A 250 6.84 2.52 7.61
N ALA A 251 7.17 1.55 8.47
CA ALA A 251 6.33 1.16 9.61
C ALA A 251 6.08 2.32 10.60
N ASP A 252 7.03 3.23 10.77
CA ASP A 252 6.91 4.39 11.67
C ASP A 252 5.94 5.49 11.16
N HIS A 253 5.35 5.30 9.98
CA HIS A 253 4.46 6.28 9.36
C HIS A 253 3.07 5.75 9.00
N VAL A 254 2.81 4.45 9.20
CA VAL A 254 1.51 3.84 8.84
C VAL A 254 0.36 4.33 9.73
N GLN A 255 0.65 4.86 10.93
CA GLN A 255 -0.33 5.48 11.82
C GLN A 255 -1.09 6.63 11.15
N MET A 256 -0.51 7.26 10.14
CA MET A 256 -1.16 8.35 9.39
C MET A 256 -2.17 7.85 8.36
N PHE A 257 -2.21 6.54 8.08
CA PHE A 257 -2.98 5.97 6.99
C PHE A 257 -3.91 4.88 7.51
N ALA A 258 -4.99 5.29 8.17
CA ALA A 258 -5.98 4.36 8.67
C ALA A 258 -7.42 4.87 8.46
N PHE A 259 -8.36 3.94 8.54
CA PHE A 259 -9.79 4.21 8.55
C PHE A 259 -10.52 3.16 9.39
N VAL A 260 -11.74 3.47 9.82
CA VAL A 260 -12.57 2.57 10.63
C VAL A 260 -13.87 2.26 9.89
N ILE A 261 -14.27 0.99 9.84
CA ILE A 261 -15.60 0.58 9.33
C ILE A 261 -16.17 -0.47 10.26
N GLY A 262 -17.37 -0.20 10.81
CA GLY A 262 -17.93 -1.02 11.89
C GLY A 262 -16.98 -1.02 13.08
N ASP A 263 -16.67 -2.22 13.58
CA ASP A 263 -15.75 -2.42 14.71
C ASP A 263 -14.30 -2.68 14.26
N LEU A 264 -13.99 -2.50 12.97
CA LEU A 264 -12.66 -2.77 12.41
C LEU A 264 -11.86 -1.49 12.21
N LEU A 265 -10.64 -1.47 12.75
CA LEU A 265 -9.58 -0.57 12.34
C LEU A 265 -8.79 -1.20 11.19
N VAL A 266 -8.69 -0.47 10.09
CA VAL A 266 -7.89 -0.86 8.92
C VAL A 266 -6.77 0.15 8.74
N ILE A 267 -5.53 -0.34 8.72
CA ILE A 267 -4.33 0.47 8.51
C ILE A 267 -3.72 0.11 7.16
N ASP A 268 -3.56 1.11 6.28
CA ASP A 268 -2.90 0.98 4.99
C ASP A 268 -1.39 0.80 5.17
N LEU A 269 -0.87 -0.35 4.74
CA LEU A 269 0.56 -0.67 4.79
C LEU A 269 1.30 -0.28 3.50
N ALA A 270 0.59 0.25 2.51
CA ALA A 270 1.14 0.67 1.23
C ALA A 270 0.37 1.86 0.69
N CYS A 271 0.98 2.63 -0.21
CA CYS A 271 0.38 3.83 -0.80
C CYS A 271 -1.02 3.52 -1.35
N GLY A 272 -2.00 4.31 -0.90
CA GLY A 272 -3.41 4.16 -1.25
C GLY A 272 -3.89 5.25 -2.21
N PHE A 273 -5.11 5.08 -2.71
CA PHE A 273 -5.84 6.19 -3.30
C PHE A 273 -6.19 7.22 -2.22
N GLY A 274 -6.12 8.50 -2.59
CA GLY A 274 -6.41 9.62 -1.70
C GLY A 274 -5.17 10.37 -1.23
N TRP A 275 -4.02 9.70 -1.07
CA TRP A 275 -2.83 10.36 -0.55
C TRP A 275 -2.12 11.11 -1.67
N CYS A 276 -1.81 12.38 -1.45
CA CYS A 276 -1.23 13.27 -2.46
C CYS A 276 0.14 12.81 -2.95
N GLY A 277 0.91 12.08 -2.13
CA GLY A 277 2.23 11.56 -2.51
C GLY A 277 2.21 10.26 -3.33
N SER A 278 1.09 9.52 -3.35
CA SER A 278 1.03 8.19 -4.01
C SER A 278 1.49 8.19 -5.48
N PRO A 279 1.09 9.17 -6.33
CA PRO A 279 1.54 9.23 -7.71
C PRO A 279 3.05 9.42 -7.87
N ALA A 280 3.65 10.29 -7.05
CA ALA A 280 5.08 10.62 -7.15
C ALA A 280 5.96 9.42 -6.80
N TRP A 281 5.60 8.68 -5.76
CA TRP A 281 6.36 7.50 -5.34
C TRP A 281 6.16 6.29 -6.27
N TYR A 282 4.98 6.13 -6.88
CA TYR A 282 4.76 5.09 -7.88
C TYR A 282 5.42 5.40 -9.24
N PHE A 283 5.64 6.69 -9.55
CA PHE A 283 6.33 7.08 -10.78
C PHE A 283 7.76 6.54 -10.85
N VAL A 284 8.47 6.51 -9.72
CA VAL A 284 9.90 6.14 -9.63
C VAL A 284 10.22 4.79 -10.27
N PRO A 285 9.60 3.65 -9.89
CA PRO A 285 9.87 2.38 -10.54
C PRO A 285 9.51 2.38 -12.03
N GLY A 286 8.45 3.09 -12.42
CA GLY A 286 8.05 3.22 -13.82
C GLY A 286 9.10 3.95 -14.67
N ALA A 287 9.73 4.99 -14.12
CA ALA A 287 10.81 5.70 -14.78
C ALA A 287 12.06 4.81 -14.96
N LEU A 288 12.39 4.01 -13.95
CA LEU A 288 13.57 3.12 -13.96
C LEU A 288 13.43 1.94 -14.92
N ILE A 289 12.22 1.42 -15.13
CA ILE A 289 11.98 0.29 -16.05
C ILE A 289 12.01 0.72 -17.52
N ASN A 290 11.79 2.01 -17.81
CA ASN A 290 11.75 2.55 -19.16
C ASN A 290 13.09 3.08 -19.68
N ASP A 291 14.14 3.06 -18.85
CA ASP A 291 15.53 3.42 -19.21
C ASP A 291 16.30 2.21 -19.76
#